data_AF-A0A0F9EK53-F1
#
_entry.id   AF-A0A0F9EK53-F1
#
_cell.length_a   1.000
_cell.length_b   1.000
_cell.length_c   1.000
_cell.angle_alpha   90.00
_cell.angle_beta   90.00
_cell.angle_gamma   90.00
#
_symmetry.space_group_name_H-M   'P 1'
#
loop_
_entity.id
_entity.type
_entity.pdbx_description
1 polymer ?
#
loop_
_entity_poly.entity_id
_entity_poly.type
_entity_poly.pdbx_seq_one_letter_code
_entity_poly.pdbx_strand_id
1 'polypeptide(L)'
;MLKTKLEWEFSKVLCGLGFPRSDKIRDSMVAKCFQIHHILRENSKCNTVESLTPIIIYIYLTLQNFRINKSNLISVSLISHSELYNFLYQLNNHICRFYS
;
A
#
# COMPACT_ATOMS: atom_id res chain seq x y z
N MET A 1 7.83 -17.75 2.44
CA MET A 1 6.39 -17.77 2.12
C MET A 1 5.78 -16.36 2.09
N LEU A 2 5.89 -15.57 3.16
CA LEU A 2 5.36 -14.20 3.20
C LEU A 2 5.94 -13.25 2.13
N LYS A 3 7.26 -13.25 1.94
CA LYS A 3 7.93 -12.41 0.94
C LYS A 3 7.40 -12.65 -0.47
N THR A 4 7.28 -13.91 -0.87
CA THR A 4 6.73 -14.30 -2.19
C THR A 4 5.27 -13.86 -2.35
N LYS A 5 4.47 -13.94 -1.28
CA LYS A 5 3.09 -13.43 -1.28
C LYS A 5 3.04 -11.91 -1.47
N LEU A 6 3.91 -11.17 -0.78
CA LEU A 6 4.06 -9.73 -0.96
C LEU A 6 4.49 -9.38 -2.38
N GLU A 7 5.52 -10.04 -2.92
CA GLU A 7 5.98 -9.83 -4.29
C GLU A 7 4.86 -10.04 -5.31
N TRP A 8 4.04 -11.07 -5.10
CA TRP A 8 2.90 -11.37 -5.96
C TRP A 8 1.82 -10.28 -5.89
N GLU A 9 1.35 -9.93 -4.69
CA GLU A 9 0.30 -8.91 -4.52
C GLU A 9 0.76 -7.54 -5.01
N PHE A 10 2.00 -7.13 -4.70
CA PHE A 10 2.55 -5.88 -5.21
C PHE A 10 2.63 -5.90 -6.73
N SER A 11 3.12 -7.00 -7.33
CA SER A 11 3.18 -7.13 -8.79
C SER A 11 1.80 -7.04 -9.42
N LYS A 12 0.79 -7.67 -8.83
CA LYS A 12 -0.60 -7.64 -9.33
C LYS A 12 -1.17 -6.22 -9.33
N VAL A 13 -1.10 -5.52 -8.20
CA VAL A 13 -1.67 -4.17 -8.05
C VAL A 13 -0.90 -3.17 -8.92
N LEU A 14 0.43 -3.23 -8.95
CA LEU A 14 1.26 -2.38 -9.80
C LEU A 14 0.96 -2.60 -11.29
N CYS A 15 0.83 -3.84 -11.73
CA CYS A 15 0.45 -4.14 -13.12
C CYS A 15 -0.93 -3.56 -13.47
N GLY A 16 -1.90 -3.69 -12.57
CA GLY A 16 -3.23 -3.12 -12.74
C GLY A 16 -3.22 -1.60 -12.87
N LEU A 17 -2.27 -0.94 -12.20
CA LEU A 17 -2.04 0.50 -12.29
C LEU A 17 -1.21 0.93 -13.52
N GLY A 18 -0.78 -0.02 -14.36
CA GLY A 18 0.04 0.24 -15.56
C GLY A 18 1.54 0.30 -15.31
N PHE A 19 2.03 -0.08 -14.13
CA PHE A 19 3.47 -0.17 -13.84
C PHE A 19 4.04 -1.53 -14.26
N PRO A 20 5.32 -1.60 -14.66
CA PRO A 20 5.97 -2.86 -15.01
C PRO A 20 5.99 -3.86 -13.85
N ARG A 21 5.81 -5.16 -14.17
CA ARG A 21 5.85 -6.26 -13.18
C ARG A 21 7.20 -6.40 -12.47
N SER A 22 8.30 -6.14 -13.18
CA SER A 22 9.66 -6.18 -12.66
C SER A 22 10.21 -4.76 -12.58
N ASP A 23 10.05 -4.13 -11.43
CA ASP A 23 10.57 -2.80 -11.20
C ASP A 23 11.37 -2.79 -9.89
N LYS A 24 12.50 -2.09 -9.88
CA LYS A 24 13.26 -1.80 -8.65
C LYS A 24 12.37 -1.12 -7.61
N ILE A 25 11.36 -0.39 -8.08
CA ILE A 25 10.33 0.22 -7.24
C ILE A 25 9.54 -0.85 -6.47
N ARG A 26 9.11 -1.93 -7.13
CA ARG A 26 8.40 -3.05 -6.48
C ARG A 26 9.27 -3.66 -5.39
N ASP A 27 10.53 -3.96 -5.69
CA ASP A 27 11.42 -4.63 -4.75
C ASP A 27 11.70 -3.76 -3.51
N SER A 28 11.86 -2.44 -3.71
CA SER A 28 11.96 -1.45 -2.63
C SER A 28 10.70 -1.41 -1.76
N MET A 29 9.52 -1.40 -2.37
CA MET A 29 8.24 -1.40 -1.65
C MET A 29 8.05 -2.69 -0.85
N VAL A 30 8.33 -3.86 -1.45
CA VAL A 30 8.24 -5.17 -0.78
C VAL A 30 9.18 -5.23 0.42
N ALA A 31 10.42 -4.77 0.28
CA ALA A 31 11.39 -4.75 1.37
C ALA A 31 10.93 -3.86 2.54
N LYS A 32 10.44 -2.65 2.25
CA LYS A 32 9.89 -1.74 3.27
C LYS A 32 8.64 -2.32 3.92
N CYS A 33 7.72 -2.89 3.14
CA CYS A 33 6.54 -3.55 3.67
C CYS A 33 6.90 -4.71 4.61
N PHE A 34 7.87 -5.54 4.21
CA PHE A 34 8.33 -6.66 5.04
C PHE A 34 8.93 -6.17 6.37
N GLN A 35 9.69 -5.07 6.35
CA GLN A 35 10.25 -4.46 7.55
C GLN A 35 9.18 -3.95 8.51
N ILE A 36 8.10 -3.32 8.01
CA ILE A 36 7.04 -2.76 8.86
C ILE A 36 5.91 -3.77 9.15
N HIS A 37 5.89 -4.93 8.48
CA HIS A 37 4.80 -5.90 8.60
C HIS A 37 4.59 -6.39 10.04
N HIS A 38 5.67 -6.56 10.80
CA HIS A 38 5.58 -6.99 12.21
C HIS A 38 4.86 -5.95 13.08
N ILE A 39 5.09 -4.66 12.84
CA ILE A 39 4.43 -3.54 13.52
C ILE A 39 2.95 -3.49 13.13
N LEU A 40 2.66 -3.69 11.84
CA LEU A 40 1.29 -3.66 11.33
C LEU A 40 0.46 -4.80 11.92
N ARG A 41 1.04 -6.00 12.07
CA ARG A 41 0.38 -7.22 12.56
C ARG A 41 -0.25 -7.07 13.96
N GLU A 42 0.19 -6.12 14.76
CA GLU A 42 -0.38 -5.84 16.09
C GLU A 42 -1.73 -5.10 16.02
N ASN A 43 -2.12 -4.54 14.87
CA ASN A 43 -3.35 -3.75 14.70
C ASN A 43 -4.45 -4.50 13.91
N SER A 44 -5.45 -5.02 14.62
CA SER A 44 -6.38 -6.06 14.16
C SER A 44 -7.22 -5.81 12.89
N LYS A 45 -7.38 -4.57 12.41
CA LYS A 45 -8.34 -4.24 11.33
C LYS A 45 -7.76 -4.18 9.91
N CYS A 46 -6.44 -4.12 9.72
CA CYS A 46 -5.80 -4.01 8.40
C CYS A 46 -4.56 -4.91 8.28
N ASN A 47 -4.69 -6.17 8.69
CA ASN A 47 -3.54 -7.07 8.87
C ASN A 47 -3.25 -8.00 7.70
N THR A 48 -4.06 -8.00 6.64
CA THR A 48 -3.81 -8.87 5.50
C THR A 48 -2.86 -8.18 4.53
N VAL A 49 -2.03 -8.99 3.87
CA VAL A 49 -1.12 -8.50 2.82
C VAL A 49 -1.92 -7.81 1.72
N GLU A 50 -3.09 -8.36 1.41
CA GLU A 50 -4.03 -7.91 0.41
C GLU A 50 -4.60 -6.51 0.70
N SER A 51 -4.92 -6.21 1.97
CA SER A 51 -5.42 -4.87 2.36
C SER A 51 -4.30 -3.83 2.44
N LEU A 52 -3.10 -4.23 2.87
CA LEU A 52 -1.96 -3.33 3.07
C LEU A 52 -1.25 -2.95 1.77
N THR A 53 -1.17 -3.88 0.83
CA THR A 53 -0.47 -3.69 -0.46
C THR A 53 -0.92 -2.43 -1.20
N PRO A 54 -2.22 -2.21 -1.50
CA PRO A 54 -2.66 -1.02 -2.23
C PRO A 54 -2.37 0.28 -1.48
N ILE A 55 -2.43 0.26 -0.15
CA ILE A 55 -2.14 1.42 0.71
C ILE A 55 -0.65 1.79 0.61
N ILE A 56 0.24 0.81 0.74
CA ILE A 56 1.69 1.03 0.68
C ILE A 56 2.10 1.53 -0.72
N ILE A 57 1.53 0.93 -1.77
CA ILE A 57 1.73 1.39 -3.15
C ILE A 57 1.29 2.84 -3.29
N TYR A 58 0.09 3.19 -2.78
CA TYR A 58 -0.42 4.56 -2.84
C TYR A 58 0.51 5.55 -2.17
N ILE A 59 0.93 5.29 -0.93
CA ILE A 59 1.83 6.17 -0.16
C ILE A 59 3.15 6.34 -0.90
N TYR A 60 3.80 5.23 -1.26
CA TYR A 60 5.13 5.26 -1.86
C TYR A 60 5.12 6.05 -3.17
N LEU A 61 4.17 5.78 -4.06
CA LEU A 61 4.07 6.48 -5.34
C LEU A 61 3.68 7.95 -5.17
N THR A 62 2.81 8.27 -4.20
CA THR A 62 2.47 9.67 -3.87
C THR A 62 3.71 10.44 -3.39
N LEU A 63 4.54 9.84 -2.53
CA LEU A 63 5.80 10.44 -2.06
C LEU A 63 6.81 10.64 -3.18
N GLN A 64 6.74 9.84 -4.24
CA GLN A 64 7.56 9.97 -5.45
C GLN A 64 6.91 10.89 -6.51
N ASN A 65 5.90 11.68 -6.13
CA ASN A 65 5.16 12.61 -7.00
C ASN A 65 4.39 11.97 -8.16
N PHE A 66 4.08 10.66 -8.09
CA PHE A 66 3.16 10.05 -9.05
C PHE A 66 1.71 10.39 -8.68
N ARG A 67 0.95 10.87 -9.67
CA ARG A 67 -0.50 11.08 -9.52
C ARG A 67 -1.23 9.75 -9.72
N ILE A 68 -1.66 9.14 -8.63
CA ILE A 68 -2.51 7.93 -8.70
C ILE A 68 -3.98 8.30 -8.68
N ASN A 69 -4.72 7.75 -9.65
CA ASN A 69 -6.17 7.74 -9.60
C ASN A 69 -6.65 6.75 -8.54
N LYS A 70 -7.25 7.25 -7.45
CA LYS A 70 -7.76 6.45 -6.32
C LYS A 70 -8.82 5.44 -6.76
N SER A 71 -9.69 5.78 -7.71
CA SER A 71 -10.70 4.86 -8.24
C SER A 71 -10.05 3.70 -9.00
N ASN A 72 -8.96 3.94 -9.73
CA ASN A 72 -8.19 2.88 -10.38
C ASN A 72 -7.47 2.02 -9.35
N LEU A 73 -6.91 2.61 -8.29
CA LEU A 73 -6.30 1.84 -7.21
C LEU A 73 -7.31 0.90 -6.56
N ILE A 74 -8.53 1.38 -6.30
CA ILE A 74 -9.61 0.57 -5.72
C ILE A 74 -10.02 -0.54 -6.69
N SER A 75 -10.18 -0.26 -7.98
CA SER A 75 -10.63 -1.26 -8.95
C SER A 75 -9.63 -2.40 -9.18
N VAL A 76 -8.33 -2.14 -9.02
CA VAL A 76 -7.26 -3.12 -9.22
C VAL A 76 -6.78 -3.79 -7.93
N SER A 77 -7.39 -3.44 -6.80
CA SER A 77 -7.09 -4.01 -5.49
C SER A 77 -8.34 -4.60 -4.84
N LEU A 78 -8.16 -5.23 -3.67
CA LEU A 78 -9.25 -5.86 -2.93
C LEU A 78 -9.79 -4.98 -1.79
N ILE A 79 -9.48 -3.67 -1.82
CA ILE A 79 -9.95 -2.73 -0.79
C ILE A 79 -11.17 -1.96 -1.28
N SER A 80 -12.11 -1.72 -0.37
CA SER A 80 -13.26 -0.86 -0.58
C SER A 80 -12.88 0.63 -0.50
N HIS A 81 -13.78 1.48 -1.01
CA HIS A 81 -13.66 2.93 -0.84
C HIS A 81 -13.56 3.31 0.66
N SER A 82 -14.41 2.72 1.50
CA SER A 82 -14.44 3.03 2.94
C SER A 82 -13.10 2.72 3.61
N GLU A 83 -12.49 1.58 3.28
CA GLU A 83 -11.18 1.20 3.81
C GLU A 83 -10.08 2.18 3.40
N LEU A 84 -10.04 2.59 2.12
CA LEU A 84 -9.06 3.57 1.66
C LEU A 84 -9.22 4.92 2.38
N TYR A 85 -10.44 5.46 2.43
CA TYR A 85 -10.68 6.77 3.03
C TYR A 85 -10.47 6.77 4.55
N ASN A 86 -10.87 5.70 5.24
CA ASN A 86 -10.60 5.56 6.67
C ASN A 86 -9.09 5.52 6.94
N PHE A 87 -8.32 4.81 6.12
CA PHE A 87 -6.87 4.80 6.24
C PHE A 87 -6.27 6.19 6.02
N LEU A 88 -6.64 6.89 4.95
CA LEU A 88 -6.13 8.23 4.65
C LEU A 88 -6.46 9.23 5.77
N TYR A 89 -7.65 9.12 6.35
CA TYR A 89 -8.05 9.93 7.49
C TYR A 89 -7.16 9.68 8.71
N GLN A 90 -6.89 8.41 9.05
CA GLN A 90 -5.99 8.04 10.15
C GLN A 90 -4.55 8.51 9.91
N LEU A 91 -4.04 8.35 8.69
CA LEU A 91 -2.71 8.81 8.31
C LEU A 91 -2.60 10.33 8.46
N ASN A 92 -3.59 11.07 7.98
CA ASN A 92 -3.59 12.53 8.08
C ASN A 92 -3.61 12.98 9.55
N ASN A 93 -4.47 12.38 10.37
CA ASN A 93 -4.53 12.66 11.80
C ASN A 93 -3.20 12.37 12.51
N HIS A 94 -2.52 11.28 12.14
CA HIS A 94 -1.22 10.94 12.69
C HIS A 94 -0.17 11.98 12.29
N ILE A 95 -0.05 12.31 11.00
CA ILE A 95 0.90 13.31 10.51
C ILE A 95 0.67 14.67 11.19
N CYS A 96 -0.58 15.15 11.21
CA CYS A 96 -0.91 16.40 11.90
C CYS A 96 -0.46 16.38 13.35
N ARG A 97 -0.74 15.32 14.11
CA ARG A 97 -0.35 15.27 15.53
C ARG A 97 1.15 15.34 15.79
N PHE A 98 1.99 14.88 14.87
CA PHE A 98 3.44 14.82 15.05
C PHE A 98 4.21 15.96 14.36
N TYR A 99 3.58 16.66 13.42
CA TYR A 99 4.22 17.68 12.59
C TYR A 99 3.44 19.02 12.53
N SER A 100 2.50 19.25 13.46
CA SER A 100 1.86 20.57 13.67
C SER A 100 2.71 21.46 14.57
#